data_AF-A0A447N7F2-F1
#
_entry.id   AF-A0A447N7F2-F1
#
_cell.length_a   1.000
_cell.length_b   1.000
_cell.length_c   1.000
_cell.angle_alpha   90.00
_cell.angle_beta   90.00
_cell.angle_gamma   90.00
#
_symmetry.space_group_name_H-M   'P 1'
#
loop_
_entity.id
_entity.type
_entity.pdbx_description
1 polymer ?
#
loop_
_entity_poly.entity_id
_entity_poly.type
_entity_poly.pdbx_seq_one_letter_code
_entity_poly.pdbx_strand_id
1 'polypeptide(L)'
;MSLPPQSDLVILNYIANYIIQNNAVNQDFFTKHVNLRKGATDIGYGLRPTHPLEKAAKNPGSGRFRADGASTSIKPSWRKYTLDKTAEMTGVPKDQLEQLAQLYADPNKARDLLLGRWVLTSIPAACGRITWFTTSIC
;
A
#
# COMPACT_ATOMS: atom_id res chain seq x y z
N MET A 1 6.14 -6.46 17.85
CA MET A 1 5.29 -5.31 17.51
C MET A 1 3.85 -5.79 17.46
N SER A 2 3.00 -5.40 18.41
CA SER A 2 1.56 -5.73 18.37
C SER A 2 0.84 -4.57 17.69
N LEU A 3 0.18 -4.83 16.56
CA LEU A 3 -0.64 -3.84 15.88
C LEU A 3 -2.08 -3.94 16.38
N PRO A 4 -2.72 -2.85 16.82
CA PRO A 4 -4.13 -2.90 17.16
C PRO A 4 -4.93 -3.30 15.92
N PRO A 5 -6.03 -4.05 16.09
CA PRO A 5 -6.84 -4.49 14.97
C PRO A 5 -7.35 -3.28 14.17
N GLN A 6 -7.41 -3.42 12.84
CA GLN A 6 -7.88 -2.38 11.89
C GLN A 6 -6.98 -1.12 11.79
N SER A 7 -5.85 -1.09 12.48
CA SER A 7 -4.90 0.03 12.46
C SER A 7 -4.02 0.08 11.20
N ASP A 8 -4.02 -0.99 10.42
CA ASP A 8 -3.38 -1.10 9.10
C ASP A 8 -3.86 -0.03 8.13
N LEU A 9 -5.16 0.30 8.15
CA LEU A 9 -5.72 1.40 7.34
C LEU A 9 -5.09 2.76 7.68
N VAL A 10 -4.73 2.99 8.94
CA VAL A 10 -4.08 4.23 9.38
C VAL A 10 -2.65 4.28 8.83
N ILE A 11 -1.91 3.18 8.96
CA ILE A 11 -0.52 3.07 8.50
C ILE A 11 -0.42 3.21 6.98
N LEU A 12 -1.29 2.55 6.22
CA LEU A 12 -1.28 2.62 4.76
C LEU A 12 -1.56 4.04 4.25
N ASN A 13 -2.51 4.74 4.88
CA ASN A 13 -2.81 6.14 4.53
C ASN A 13 -1.66 7.08 4.93
N TYR A 14 -0.96 6.80 6.03
CA TYR A 14 0.23 7.54 6.42
C TYR A 14 1.37 7.37 5.41
N ILE A 15 1.67 6.14 4.98
CA ILE A 15 2.72 5.88 3.98
C ILE A 15 2.38 6.60 2.66
N ALA A 16 1.13 6.54 2.21
CA ALA A 16 0.69 7.26 1.01
C ALA A 16 0.87 8.78 1.15
N ASN A 17 0.55 9.34 2.31
CA ASN A 17 0.78 10.76 2.60
C ASN A 17 2.28 11.10 2.60
N TYR A 18 3.12 10.25 3.20
CA TYR A 18 4.57 10.43 3.24
C TYR A 18 5.20 10.43 1.84
N ILE A 19 4.83 9.48 0.97
CA ILE A 19 5.33 9.40 -0.41
C ILE A 19 5.04 10.69 -1.18
N ILE A 20 3.82 11.24 -1.02
CA ILE A 20 3.40 12.47 -1.70
C ILE A 20 4.14 13.69 -1.11
N GLN A 21 4.27 13.78 0.22
CA GLN A 21 4.97 14.87 0.89
C GLN A 21 6.46 14.94 0.51
N ASN A 22 7.07 13.78 0.25
CA ASN A 22 8.49 13.67 -0.13
C ASN A 22 8.72 13.65 -1.65
N ASN A 23 7.70 13.93 -2.47
CA ASN A 23 7.78 13.87 -3.94
C ASN A 23 8.32 12.53 -4.49
N ALA A 24 8.10 11.43 -3.78
CA ALA A 24 8.61 10.10 -4.13
C ALA A 24 7.68 9.30 -5.06
N VAL A 25 6.79 9.99 -5.78
CA VAL A 25 5.87 9.36 -6.74
C VAL A 25 6.58 9.17 -8.07
N ASN A 26 6.53 7.95 -8.62
CA ASN A 26 6.94 7.71 -10.01
C ASN A 26 5.91 8.33 -10.97
N GLN A 27 6.18 9.57 -11.40
CA GLN A 27 5.24 10.37 -12.20
C GLN A 27 4.92 9.74 -13.57
N ASP A 28 5.91 9.12 -14.21
CA ASP A 28 5.73 8.47 -15.51
C ASP A 28 4.77 7.28 -15.43
N PHE A 29 4.96 6.43 -14.41
CA PHE A 29 4.08 5.31 -14.18
C PHE A 29 2.68 5.76 -13.74
N PHE A 30 2.63 6.72 -12.82
CA PHE A 30 1.38 7.24 -12.26
C PHE A 30 0.48 7.83 -13.35
N THR A 31 1.04 8.65 -14.24
CA THR A 31 0.26 9.31 -15.30
C THR A 31 -0.24 8.34 -16.37
N LYS A 32 0.52 7.28 -16.67
CA LYS A 32 0.20 6.34 -17.76
C LYS A 32 -0.67 5.17 -17.33
N HIS A 33 -0.59 4.75 -16.06
CA HIS A 33 -1.14 3.46 -15.62
C HIS A 33 -2.03 3.53 -14.38
N VAL A 34 -2.21 4.71 -13.76
CA VAL A 34 -2.99 4.83 -12.51
C VAL A 34 -4.21 5.71 -12.70
N ASN A 35 -5.36 5.22 -12.25
CA ASN A 35 -6.60 5.98 -12.14
C ASN A 35 -6.97 6.15 -10.66
N LEU A 36 -7.19 7.39 -10.22
CA LEU A 36 -7.65 7.68 -8.86
C LEU A 36 -9.17 7.53 -8.76
N ARG A 37 -9.64 6.92 -7.67
CA ARG A 37 -11.07 6.78 -7.36
C ARG A 37 -11.32 7.01 -5.88
N LYS A 38 -12.50 7.53 -5.55
CA LYS A 38 -12.92 7.72 -4.15
C LYS A 38 -14.02 6.72 -3.81
N GLY A 39 -13.79 5.95 -2.75
CA GLY A 39 -14.79 5.06 -2.17
C GLY A 39 -15.77 5.82 -1.27
N ALA A 40 -17.00 5.30 -1.17
CA ALA A 40 -17.95 5.75 -0.15
C ALA A 40 -17.43 5.36 1.25
N THR A 41 -17.58 6.25 2.22
CA THR A 41 -17.27 5.98 3.63
C THR A 41 -18.54 5.59 4.37
N ASP A 42 -18.40 4.93 5.53
CA ASP A 42 -19.52 4.54 6.39
C ASP A 42 -20.50 3.59 5.68
N ILE A 43 -19.99 2.41 5.33
CA ILE A 43 -20.65 1.42 4.47
C ILE A 43 -21.30 0.26 5.24
N GLY A 44 -21.40 0.37 6.56
CA GLY A 44 -21.82 -0.74 7.43
C GLY A 44 -20.76 -1.84 7.54
N TYR A 45 -21.16 -2.97 8.10
CA TYR A 45 -20.33 -4.15 8.38
C TYR A 45 -20.85 -5.42 7.67
N GLY A 46 -21.85 -5.29 6.79
CA GLY A 46 -22.46 -6.43 6.09
C GLY A 46 -23.29 -7.33 7.01
N LEU A 47 -23.75 -6.81 8.14
CA LEU A 47 -24.62 -7.55 9.08
C LEU A 47 -26.07 -7.57 8.57
N ARG A 48 -26.95 -8.24 9.33
CA ARG A 48 -28.39 -8.23 9.02
C ARG A 48 -28.92 -6.78 9.01
N PRO A 49 -29.83 -6.40 8.09
CA PRO A 49 -30.35 -5.02 7.99
C PRO A 49 -31.04 -4.51 9.27
N THR A 50 -31.47 -5.42 10.14
CA THR A 50 -32.08 -5.07 11.42
C THR A 50 -31.07 -4.68 12.49
N HIS A 51 -29.79 -4.99 12.30
CA HIS A 51 -28.72 -4.76 13.26
C HIS A 51 -28.45 -3.26 13.44
N PRO A 52 -28.25 -2.76 14.68
CA PRO A 52 -28.05 -1.34 14.94
C PRO A 52 -26.93 -0.69 14.12
N LEU A 53 -25.80 -1.38 13.95
CA LEU A 53 -24.66 -0.89 13.16
C LEU A 53 -24.96 -0.72 11.67
N GLU A 54 -25.85 -1.54 11.10
CA GLU A 54 -26.27 -1.39 9.70
C GLU A 54 -27.27 -0.25 9.53
N LYS A 55 -28.16 -0.08 10.52
CA LYS A 55 -29.10 1.06 10.53
C LYS A 55 -28.40 2.40 10.73
N ALA A 56 -27.28 2.40 11.46
CA ALA A 56 -26.48 3.60 11.71
C ALA A 56 -25.61 3.99 10.50
N ALA A 57 -25.33 3.07 9.59
CA ALA A 57 -24.48 3.32 8.44
C ALA A 57 -25.17 4.24 7.42
N LYS A 58 -24.43 5.24 6.91
CA LYS A 58 -24.94 6.15 5.87
C LYS A 58 -25.02 5.53 4.48
N ASN A 59 -24.17 4.56 4.18
CA ASN A 59 -24.06 3.94 2.85
C ASN A 59 -23.98 2.39 2.91
N PRO A 60 -24.90 1.70 3.60
CA PRO A 60 -24.81 0.26 3.86
C PRO A 60 -24.67 -0.54 2.57
N GLY A 61 -23.67 -1.42 2.50
CA GLY A 61 -23.42 -2.29 1.33
C GLY A 61 -22.96 -1.57 0.06
N SER A 62 -22.61 -0.29 0.14
CA SER A 62 -22.14 0.46 -1.02
C SER A 62 -20.68 0.14 -1.36
N GLY A 63 -20.46 -0.78 -2.29
CA GLY A 63 -19.16 -1.02 -2.94
C GLY A 63 -18.85 -0.04 -4.09
N ARG A 64 -19.61 1.05 -4.21
CA ARG A 64 -19.54 1.94 -5.37
C ARG A 64 -18.37 2.90 -5.22
N PHE A 65 -17.39 2.78 -6.11
CA PHE A 65 -16.36 3.78 -6.32
C PHE A 65 -16.89 4.87 -7.24
N ARG A 66 -16.79 6.14 -6.82
CA ARG A 66 -17.07 7.25 -7.72
C ARG A 66 -15.84 7.48 -8.59
N ALA A 67 -16.06 7.53 -9.91
CA ALA A 67 -15.04 7.92 -10.87
C ALA A 67 -14.88 9.44 -10.75
N ASP A 68 -13.97 9.84 -9.87
CA ASP A 68 -13.65 11.25 -9.70
C ASP A 68 -12.59 11.58 -10.76
N GLY A 69 -13.01 12.28 -11.82
CA GLY A 69 -12.14 12.66 -12.92
C GLY A 69 -10.90 13.41 -12.42
N ALA A 70 -9.73 12.95 -12.85
CA ALA A 70 -8.47 13.68 -12.93
C ALA A 70 -8.13 14.68 -11.78
N SER A 71 -7.42 14.16 -10.78
CA SER A 71 -6.21 14.75 -10.17
C SER A 71 -6.29 16.04 -9.33
N THR A 72 -7.19 17.01 -9.58
CA THR A 72 -7.00 18.38 -9.01
C THR A 72 -7.93 18.77 -7.86
N SER A 73 -9.09 18.14 -7.72
CA SER A 73 -10.15 18.59 -6.80
C SER A 73 -10.41 17.66 -5.61
N ILE A 74 -9.77 16.49 -5.57
CA ILE A 74 -9.86 15.58 -4.43
C ILE A 74 -8.98 16.13 -3.31
N LYS A 75 -9.59 16.77 -2.31
CA LYS A 75 -8.92 16.95 -0.99
C LYS A 75 -8.62 15.55 -0.46
N PRO A 76 -7.35 15.14 -0.39
CA PRO A 76 -7.07 13.75 -0.12
C PRO A 76 -7.32 13.42 1.34
N SER A 77 -8.20 12.46 1.59
CA SER A 77 -8.51 11.97 2.93
C SER A 77 -7.26 11.46 3.67
N TRP A 78 -6.20 11.12 2.94
CA TRP A 78 -4.93 10.66 3.52
C TRP A 78 -4.11 11.78 4.19
N ARG A 79 -4.32 13.07 3.85
CA ARG A 79 -3.56 14.19 4.45
C ARG A 79 -3.73 14.32 5.96
N LYS A 80 -4.83 13.79 6.51
CA LYS A 80 -5.11 13.84 7.95
C LYS A 80 -4.29 12.85 8.76
N TYR A 81 -3.58 11.92 8.12
CA TYR A 81 -2.75 10.91 8.77
C TYR A 81 -1.30 11.38 8.78
N THR A 82 -0.97 12.18 9.79
CA THR A 82 0.40 12.61 10.09
C THR A 82 1.12 11.53 10.89
N LEU A 83 2.44 11.65 11.02
CA LEU A 83 3.25 10.74 11.85
C LEU A 83 2.73 10.67 13.29
N ASP A 84 2.50 11.83 13.92
CA ASP A 84 2.03 11.93 15.30
C ASP A 84 0.69 11.22 15.51
N LYS A 85 -0.28 11.52 14.64
CA LYS A 85 -1.61 10.91 14.71
C LYS A 85 -1.56 9.41 14.46
N THR A 86 -0.70 8.97 13.54
CA THR A 86 -0.56 7.54 13.22
C THR A 86 0.06 6.80 14.40
N ALA A 87 1.10 7.37 15.02
CA ALA A 87 1.70 6.81 16.22
C ALA A 87 0.72 6.75 17.39
N GLU A 88 -0.08 7.80 17.60
CA GLU A 88 -1.12 7.83 18.63
C GLU A 88 -2.21 6.77 18.40
N MET A 89 -2.73 6.66 17.18
CA MET A 89 -3.81 5.72 16.85
C MET A 89 -3.36 4.25 16.83
N THR A 90 -2.10 3.98 16.48
CA THR A 90 -1.59 2.62 16.32
C THR A 90 -0.75 2.14 17.51
N GLY A 91 -0.28 3.06 18.35
CA GLY A 91 0.69 2.77 19.41
C GLY A 91 2.08 2.41 18.88
N VAL A 92 2.32 2.53 17.57
CA VAL A 92 3.61 2.19 16.95
C VAL A 92 4.59 3.34 17.15
N PRO A 93 5.85 3.04 17.55
CA PRO A 93 6.92 4.02 17.61
C PRO A 93 7.11 4.78 16.29
N LYS A 94 7.33 6.10 16.39
CA LYS A 94 7.44 6.99 15.23
C LYS A 94 8.61 6.64 14.31
N ASP A 95 9.74 6.27 14.90
CA ASP A 95 10.95 5.82 14.20
C ASP A 95 10.67 4.61 13.30
N GLN A 96 9.87 3.64 13.78
CA GLN A 96 9.50 2.47 12.99
C GLN A 96 8.54 2.83 11.86
N LEU A 97 7.61 3.75 12.08
CA LEU A 97 6.71 4.26 11.04
C LEU A 97 7.49 5.03 9.96
N GLU A 98 8.45 5.86 10.34
CA GLU A 98 9.30 6.59 9.40
C GLU A 98 10.19 5.63 8.59
N GLN A 99 10.85 4.68 9.23
CA GLN A 99 11.65 3.67 8.53
C GLN A 99 10.80 2.91 7.51
N LEU A 100 9.60 2.49 7.90
CA LEU A 100 8.66 1.82 7.00
C LEU A 100 8.29 2.71 5.81
N ALA A 101 7.94 3.97 6.05
CA ALA A 101 7.57 4.91 4.99
C ALA A 101 8.76 5.21 4.04
N GLN A 102 9.97 5.33 4.58
CA GLN A 102 11.20 5.50 3.81
C GLN A 102 11.48 4.32 2.89
N LEU A 103 11.22 3.09 3.35
CA LEU A 103 11.38 1.88 2.52
C LEU A 103 10.48 1.91 1.29
N TYR A 104 9.24 2.41 1.41
CA TYR A 104 8.32 2.56 0.27
C TYR A 104 8.63 3.76 -0.62
N ALA A 105 9.20 4.84 -0.05
CA ALA A 105 9.58 6.03 -0.80
C ALA A 105 10.87 5.85 -1.62
N ASP A 106 11.74 4.90 -1.25
CA ASP A 106 12.99 4.64 -1.97
C ASP A 106 12.74 3.76 -3.22
N PRO A 107 12.92 4.31 -4.44
CA PRO A 107 12.66 3.57 -5.68
C PRO A 107 13.60 2.37 -5.87
N ASN A 108 14.78 2.39 -5.25
CA ASN A 108 15.76 1.31 -5.36
C ASN A 108 15.41 0.14 -4.43
N LYS A 109 14.91 0.42 -3.23
CA LYS A 109 14.51 -0.61 -2.26
C LYS A 109 13.17 -1.23 -2.59
N ALA A 110 12.22 -0.46 -3.13
CA ALA A 110 10.92 -0.97 -3.57
C ALA A 110 11.06 -2.08 -4.64
N ARG A 111 12.02 -1.93 -5.56
CA ARG A 111 12.33 -2.93 -6.59
C ARG A 111 12.98 -4.18 -5.99
N ASP A 112 13.81 -4.02 -4.97
CA ASP A 112 14.55 -5.11 -4.33
C ASP A 112 13.65 -6.00 -3.44
N LEU A 113 12.65 -5.37 -2.79
CA LEU A 113 11.64 -6.05 -1.96
C LEU A 113 10.66 -6.92 -2.78
N LEU A 114 10.30 -6.49 -4.00
CA LEU A 114 9.35 -7.21 -4.86
C LEU A 114 9.99 -8.31 -5.73
N LEU A 115 11.31 -8.27 -5.92
CA LEU A 115 12.03 -9.23 -6.78
C LEU A 115 12.87 -10.27 -6.02
N GLY A 116 12.81 -10.33 -4.69
CA GLY A 116 13.47 -11.40 -3.92
C GLY A 116 14.98 -11.50 -4.18
N ARG A 117 15.64 -10.39 -4.52
CA ARG A 117 17.07 -10.37 -4.87
C ARG A 117 17.97 -10.84 -3.72
N TRP A 118 17.47 -10.74 -2.48
CA TRP A 118 18.13 -11.23 -1.28
C TRP A 118 18.38 -12.74 -1.22
N VAL A 119 17.63 -13.57 -1.94
CA VAL A 119 17.85 -15.03 -1.97
C VAL A 119 18.88 -15.45 -3.03
N LEU A 120 19.08 -14.65 -4.08
CA LEU A 120 19.94 -15.03 -5.21
C LEU A 120 21.38 -14.49 -5.13
N THR A 121 21.65 -13.49 -4.28
CA THR A 121 23.02 -12.95 -4.12
C THR A 121 23.78 -13.52 -2.93
N SER A 122 23.14 -14.34 -2.10
CA SER A 122 23.71 -14.96 -0.89
C SER A 122 24.03 -16.45 -1.07
N ILE A 123 23.76 -17.04 -2.23
CA ILE A 123 24.30 -18.35 -2.61
C ILE A 123 25.69 -18.10 -3.19
N PRO A 124 26.79 -18.49 -2.52
CA PRO A 124 28.10 -18.45 -3.15
C PRO A 124 28.04 -19.30 -4.41
N ALA A 125 28.44 -18.72 -5.53
CA ALA A 125 28.56 -19.40 -6.82
C ALA A 125 29.58 -20.54 -6.71
N ALA A 126 29.14 -21.69 -6.21
CA ALA A 126 29.85 -22.94 -6.20
C ALA A 126 28.90 -23.98 -6.79
N CYS A 127 28.79 -24.02 -8.11
CA CYS A 127 28.77 -25.26 -8.90
C CYS A 127 28.43 -24.97 -10.37
N GLY A 128 29.40 -25.19 -11.25
CA GLY A 128 29.19 -25.92 -12.51
C GLY A 128 28.21 -25.36 -13.54
N ARG A 129 28.79 -24.69 -14.54
CA ARG A 129 28.45 -24.74 -15.98
C ARG A 129 27.61 -25.98 -16.37
N ILE A 130 26.34 -25.79 -16.71
CA ILE A 130 25.54 -26.78 -17.47
C ILE A 130 25.26 -26.18 -18.84
N THR A 131 26.12 -26.52 -19.80
CA THR A 131 25.87 -26.39 -21.23
C THR A 131 25.13 -27.63 -21.70
N TRP A 132 23.95 -27.53 -22.29
CA TRP A 132 23.47 -28.54 -23.24
C TRP A 132 22.65 -27.90 -24.36
N PHE A 133 23.38 -27.60 -25.43
CA PHE A 133 22.90 -27.59 -26.81
C PHE A 133 22.28 -28.96 -27.13
N THR A 134 21.16 -28.95 -27.89
CA THR A 134 20.69 -29.95 -28.89
C THR A 134 21.34 -31.33 -28.87
N THR A 135 20.54 -32.41 -28.86
CA THR A 135 20.35 -33.32 -30.02
C THR A 135 19.20 -34.30 -29.71
N SER A 136 18.22 -34.34 -30.59
CA SER A 136 17.29 -35.47 -30.76
C SER A 136 17.88 -36.41 -31.80
N ILE A 137 17.69 -37.74 -31.67
CA ILE A 137 18.00 -38.81 -32.65
C ILE A 137 19.37 -39.50 -32.50
N CYS A 138 19.38 -40.62 -31.76
CA CYS A 138 19.77 -42.00 -32.13
C CYS A 138 20.13 -42.80 -30.86
#